data_AF-A0A1Z4NDN4-F1
#
_entry.id   AF-A0A1Z4NDN4-F1
#
_cell.length_a   1.000
_cell.length_b   1.000
_cell.length_c   1.000
_cell.angle_alpha   90.00
_cell.angle_beta   90.00
_cell.angle_gamma   90.00
#
_symmetry.space_group_name_H-M   'P 1'
#
loop_
_entity.id
_entity.type
_entity.pdbx_description
1 polymer ?
#
loop_
_entity_poly.entity_id
_entity_poly.type
_entity_poly.pdbx_seq_one_letter_code
_entity_poly.pdbx_strand_id
1 'polypeptide(L)'
;MTVLVNPLPLKEGSRGDAVYRIQEMLGVLKLYTGQIDGHFGSRTKEAVLTYQAGKNLTRDGIVGQNTVIALDNDAWAAQQPVIREGSRGEAVRGFQEMYSNYLGSLTIDGVFGPKTKDAVMNFQRSRGLTPDGVVGSKTWSELRSYSTHDIPTDQRISFIFEPQGC
;
A
#
# COMPACT_ATOMS: atom_id res chain seq x y z
N MET A 1 10.34 -14.94 23.51
CA MET A 1 10.98 -15.00 22.18
C MET A 1 10.05 -15.80 21.28
N THR A 2 9.01 -15.16 20.76
CA THR A 2 8.07 -15.81 19.85
C THR A 2 8.78 -15.92 18.50
N VAL A 3 8.96 -17.13 18.01
CA VAL A 3 9.49 -17.37 16.67
C VAL A 3 8.55 -16.65 15.69
N LEU A 4 9.08 -15.73 14.89
CA LEU A 4 8.34 -15.09 13.78
C LEU A 4 8.01 -16.17 12.75
N VAL A 5 6.94 -16.92 12.98
CA VAL A 5 6.35 -17.79 11.98
C VAL A 5 5.73 -16.89 10.92
N ASN A 6 6.28 -16.92 9.71
CA ASN A 6 5.66 -16.24 8.57
C ASN A 6 4.23 -16.77 8.41
N PRO A 7 3.18 -15.94 8.59
CA PRO A 7 1.79 -16.43 8.58
C PRO A 7 1.29 -16.73 7.17
N LEU A 8 2.12 -16.53 6.14
CA LEU A 8 1.78 -16.74 4.74
C LEU A 8 2.09 -18.18 4.29
N PRO A 9 1.33 -18.71 3.31
CA PRO A 9 0.21 -18.06 2.64
C PRO A 9 -1.09 -18.11 3.45
N LEU A 10 -1.88 -17.04 3.44
CA LEU A 10 -3.26 -17.07 3.94
C LEU A 10 -4.21 -17.47 2.82
N LYS A 11 -5.11 -18.40 3.11
CA LYS A 11 -6.09 -18.92 2.16
C LYS A 11 -7.36 -19.32 2.90
N GLU A 12 -8.37 -19.74 2.15
CA GLU A 12 -9.62 -20.24 2.72
C GLU A 12 -9.36 -21.31 3.79
N GLY A 13 -9.95 -21.12 4.98
CA GLY A 13 -9.71 -21.93 6.18
C GLY A 13 -8.63 -21.39 7.13
N SER A 14 -7.75 -20.49 6.70
CA SER A 14 -6.80 -19.78 7.59
C SER A 14 -7.55 -18.97 8.65
N ARG A 15 -6.95 -18.82 9.83
CA ARG A 15 -7.54 -18.09 10.97
C ARG A 15 -6.49 -17.31 11.77
N GLY A 16 -6.93 -16.31 12.53
CA GLY A 16 -6.12 -15.56 13.50
C GLY A 16 -5.82 -14.13 13.07
N ASP A 17 -4.93 -13.46 13.82
CA ASP A 17 -4.66 -12.02 13.70
C ASP A 17 -4.16 -11.62 12.30
N ALA A 18 -3.40 -12.48 11.62
CA ALA A 18 -2.97 -12.22 10.25
C ALA A 18 -4.14 -12.15 9.26
N VAL A 19 -5.18 -12.99 9.47
CA VAL A 19 -6.40 -12.92 8.67
C VAL A 19 -7.22 -11.68 9.02
N TYR A 20 -7.31 -11.36 10.32
CA TYR A 20 -8.00 -10.15 10.78
C TYR A 20 -7.37 -8.91 10.12
N ARG A 21 -6.04 -8.85 10.11
CA ARG A 21 -5.28 -7.75 9.51
C ARG A 21 -5.54 -7.56 8.02
N ILE A 22 -5.57 -8.64 7.23
CA ILE A 22 -5.88 -8.51 5.79
C ILE A 22 -7.35 -8.11 5.56
N GLN A 23 -8.27 -8.54 6.43
CA GLN A 23 -9.68 -8.13 6.35
C GLN A 23 -9.83 -6.62 6.65
N GLU A 24 -9.06 -6.07 7.59
CA GLU A 24 -8.97 -4.62 7.82
C GLU A 24 -8.50 -3.87 6.57
N MET A 25 -7.39 -4.32 5.97
CA MET A 25 -6.84 -3.71 4.75
C MET A 25 -7.86 -3.74 3.60
N LEU A 26 -8.51 -4.89 3.38
CA LEU A 26 -9.54 -5.03 2.36
C LEU A 26 -10.77 -4.16 2.67
N GLY A 27 -11.09 -3.96 3.94
CA GLY A 27 -12.15 -3.05 4.40
C GLY A 27 -11.82 -1.59 4.09
N VAL A 28 -10.59 -1.14 4.38
CA VAL A 28 -10.09 0.20 4.01
C VAL A 28 -10.18 0.43 2.50
N LEU A 29 -9.85 -0.60 1.72
CA LEU A 29 -9.96 -0.58 0.26
C LEU A 29 -11.41 -0.70 -0.26
N LYS A 30 -12.39 -0.85 0.63
CA LYS A 30 -13.82 -1.04 0.30
C LYS A 30 -14.10 -2.27 -0.56
N LEU A 31 -13.21 -3.27 -0.48
CA LEU A 31 -13.33 -4.56 -1.19
C LEU A 31 -13.96 -5.64 -0.31
N TYR A 32 -14.09 -5.39 1.00
CA TYR A 32 -14.64 -6.33 1.95
C TYR A 32 -15.71 -5.66 2.82
N THR A 33 -16.91 -6.25 2.80
CA THR A 33 -18.08 -5.82 3.58
C THR A 33 -18.53 -6.88 4.58
N GLY A 34 -17.72 -7.93 4.77
CA GLY A 34 -17.94 -8.97 5.77
C GLY A 34 -17.49 -8.55 7.17
N GLN A 35 -17.61 -9.48 8.11
CA GLN A 35 -17.10 -9.28 9.47
C GLN A 35 -15.58 -9.39 9.48
N ILE A 36 -14.90 -8.44 10.13
CA ILE A 36 -13.47 -8.53 10.39
C ILE A 36 -13.33 -9.39 11.65
N ASP A 37 -13.20 -10.70 11.45
CA ASP A 37 -13.32 -11.72 12.48
C ASP A 37 -12.08 -12.63 12.58
N GLY A 38 -11.10 -12.45 11.69
CA GLY A 38 -9.93 -13.30 11.62
C GLY A 38 -10.23 -14.70 11.07
N HIS A 39 -11.35 -14.91 10.38
CA HIS A 39 -11.69 -16.17 9.70
C HIS A 39 -11.68 -15.98 8.18
N PHE A 40 -10.77 -16.70 7.49
CA PHE A 40 -10.65 -16.60 6.04
C PHE A 40 -11.70 -17.49 5.39
N GLY A 41 -12.92 -16.95 5.22
CA GLY A 41 -14.03 -17.60 4.53
C GLY A 41 -14.17 -17.20 3.06
N SER A 42 -15.27 -17.61 2.43
CA SER A 42 -15.58 -17.34 1.02
C SER A 42 -15.61 -15.85 0.68
N ARG A 43 -16.20 -15.01 1.54
CA ARG A 43 -16.22 -13.55 1.33
C ARG A 43 -14.83 -12.93 1.31
N THR A 44 -13.93 -13.40 2.18
CA THR A 44 -12.54 -12.91 2.22
C THR A 44 -11.80 -13.37 0.96
N LYS A 45 -12.02 -14.61 0.51
CA LYS A 45 -11.48 -15.12 -0.75
C LYS A 45 -11.96 -14.31 -1.96
N GLU A 46 -13.24 -13.99 -2.04
CA GLU A 46 -13.80 -13.15 -3.11
C GLU A 46 -13.20 -11.74 -3.12
N ALA A 47 -13.01 -11.13 -1.95
CA ALA A 47 -12.35 -9.84 -1.84
C ALA A 47 -10.88 -9.90 -2.29
N VAL A 48 -10.15 -10.96 -1.92
CA VAL A 48 -8.77 -11.20 -2.38
C VAL A 48 -8.71 -11.42 -3.89
N LEU A 49 -9.62 -12.22 -4.45
CA LEU A 49 -9.70 -12.43 -5.90
C LEU A 49 -10.01 -11.13 -6.65
N THR A 50 -10.88 -10.29 -6.10
CA THR A 50 -11.21 -8.97 -6.67
C THR A 50 -10.01 -8.05 -6.63
N TYR A 51 -9.30 -8.01 -5.50
CA TYR A 51 -8.07 -7.25 -5.34
C TYR A 51 -7.00 -7.68 -6.35
N GLN A 52 -6.74 -8.99 -6.43
CA GLN A 52 -5.75 -9.56 -7.35
C GLN A 52 -6.11 -9.27 -8.82
N ALA A 53 -7.39 -9.35 -9.20
CA ALA A 53 -7.84 -9.07 -10.57
C ALA A 53 -7.57 -7.62 -11.01
N GLY A 54 -7.57 -6.67 -10.07
CA GLY A 54 -7.25 -5.26 -10.32
C GLY A 54 -5.75 -4.96 -10.35
N LYS A 55 -4.89 -5.97 -10.17
CA LYS A 55 -3.44 -5.83 -10.01
C LYS A 55 -2.70 -6.80 -10.93
N ASN A 56 -1.40 -6.59 -11.10
CA ASN A 56 -0.53 -7.54 -11.79
C ASN A 56 -0.12 -8.71 -10.86
N LEU A 57 -1.11 -9.36 -10.24
CA LEU A 57 -0.95 -10.44 -9.28
C LEU A 57 -1.63 -11.72 -9.79
N THR A 58 -1.15 -12.88 -9.36
CA THR A 58 -1.84 -14.15 -9.62
C THR A 58 -3.23 -14.10 -8.98
N ARG A 59 -4.29 -14.32 -9.76
CA ARG A 59 -5.68 -14.32 -9.30
C ARG A 59 -6.10 -15.71 -8.82
N ASP A 60 -5.51 -16.15 -7.72
CA ASP A 60 -5.71 -17.48 -7.12
C ASP A 60 -6.51 -17.47 -5.80
N GLY A 61 -6.82 -16.28 -5.26
CA GLY A 61 -7.50 -16.12 -3.98
C GLY A 61 -6.61 -16.45 -2.77
N ILE A 62 -5.30 -16.56 -2.98
CA ILE A 62 -4.30 -16.84 -1.94
C ILE A 62 -3.51 -15.56 -1.65
N VAL A 63 -3.45 -15.18 -0.38
CA VAL A 63 -2.61 -14.07 0.06
C VAL A 63 -1.20 -14.60 0.33
N GLY A 64 -0.37 -14.53 -0.70
CA GLY A 64 1.09 -14.70 -0.60
C GLY A 64 1.82 -13.39 -0.31
N GLN A 65 3.16 -13.42 -0.39
CA GLN A 65 4.03 -12.28 -0.10
C GLN A 65 3.71 -11.04 -0.95
N ASN A 66 3.61 -11.22 -2.27
CA ASN A 66 3.29 -10.13 -3.19
C ASN A 66 1.89 -9.55 -2.94
N THR A 67 0.90 -10.41 -2.65
CA THR A 67 -0.47 -9.98 -2.36
C THR A 67 -0.53 -9.14 -1.09
N VAL A 68 0.10 -9.59 0.01
CA VAL A 68 0.04 -8.86 1.28
C VAL A 68 0.79 -7.53 1.22
N ILE A 69 1.95 -7.48 0.55
CA ILE A 69 2.72 -6.24 0.38
C ILE A 69 1.91 -5.22 -0.43
N ALA A 70 1.27 -5.67 -1.52
CA ALA A 70 0.45 -4.80 -2.33
C ALA A 70 -0.77 -4.28 -1.55
N LEU A 71 -1.44 -5.17 -0.78
CA LEU A 71 -2.57 -4.80 0.07
C LEU A 71 -2.19 -3.75 1.11
N ASP A 72 -1.07 -3.92 1.80
CA ASP A 72 -0.59 -2.96 2.79
C ASP A 72 -0.26 -1.60 2.15
N ASN A 73 0.44 -1.60 1.00
CA ASN A 73 0.77 -0.38 0.26
C ASN A 73 -0.50 0.38 -0.13
N ASP A 74 -1.48 -0.30 -0.73
CA ASP A 74 -2.72 0.32 -1.17
C ASP A 74 -3.59 0.78 0.01
N ALA A 75 -3.69 -0.01 1.07
CA ALA A 75 -4.51 0.33 2.24
C ALA A 75 -3.97 1.58 2.96
N TRP A 76 -2.65 1.70 3.08
CA TRP A 76 -2.02 2.93 3.57
C TRP A 76 -2.26 4.10 2.59
N ALA A 77 -2.09 3.86 1.30
CA ALA A 77 -2.22 4.89 0.27
C ALA A 77 -3.66 5.43 0.13
N ALA A 78 -4.66 4.58 0.38
CA ALA A 78 -6.07 4.97 0.40
C ALA A 78 -6.42 5.94 1.54
N GLN A 79 -5.59 5.99 2.58
CA GLN A 79 -5.76 6.90 3.72
C GLN A 79 -4.96 8.21 3.56
N GLN A 80 -4.10 8.31 2.53
CA GLN A 80 -3.33 9.52 2.28
C GLN A 80 -4.18 10.61 1.62
N PRO A 81 -3.91 11.90 1.92
CA PRO A 81 -4.61 12.99 1.27
C PRO A 81 -4.23 13.10 -0.20
N VAL A 82 -5.18 13.57 -1.01
CA VAL A 82 -4.89 13.95 -2.40
C VAL A 82 -4.16 15.29 -2.38
N ILE A 83 -2.92 15.31 -2.88
CA ILE A 83 -2.14 16.55 -3.03
C ILE A 83 -1.88 16.83 -4.51
N ARG A 84 -1.85 18.12 -4.84
CA ARG A 84 -1.66 18.66 -6.20
C ARG A 84 -1.06 20.05 -6.13
N GLU A 85 -0.70 20.62 -7.27
CA GLU A 85 -0.21 21.99 -7.37
C GLU A 85 -1.05 22.98 -6.54
N GLY A 86 -0.36 23.78 -5.72
CA GLY A 86 -0.95 24.72 -4.75
C GLY A 86 -1.21 24.13 -3.36
N SER A 87 -1.17 22.79 -3.19
CA SER A 87 -1.26 22.14 -1.87
C SER A 87 -0.05 22.49 -1.01
N ARG A 88 -0.24 22.49 0.32
CA ARG A 88 0.82 22.76 1.30
C ARG A 88 0.66 21.90 2.55
N GLY A 89 1.75 21.71 3.29
CA GLY A 89 1.77 21.08 4.61
C GLY A 89 2.48 19.73 4.64
N GLU A 90 2.28 18.99 5.73
CA GLU A 90 3.05 17.78 6.05
C GLU A 90 2.93 16.68 4.98
N ALA A 91 1.75 16.52 4.36
CA ALA A 91 1.59 15.54 3.29
C ALA A 91 2.46 15.87 2.06
N VAL A 92 2.61 17.16 1.72
CA VAL A 92 3.49 17.58 0.64
C VAL A 92 4.95 17.36 1.02
N ARG A 93 5.32 17.67 2.27
CA ARG A 93 6.67 17.44 2.78
C ARG A 93 7.04 15.96 2.75
N GLY A 94 6.15 15.10 3.24
CA GLY A 94 6.34 13.65 3.19
C GLY A 94 6.47 13.12 1.76
N PHE A 95 5.69 13.65 0.80
CA PHE A 95 5.90 13.32 -0.62
C PHE A 95 7.29 13.73 -1.10
N GLN A 96 7.70 14.97 -0.83
CA GLN A 96 8.99 15.51 -1.26
C GLN A 96 10.17 14.72 -0.67
N GLU A 97 10.08 14.31 0.60
CA GLU A 97 11.06 13.45 1.28
C GLU A 97 11.14 12.06 0.63
N MET A 98 10.00 11.37 0.51
CA MET A 98 9.95 10.05 -0.13
C MET A 98 10.44 10.09 -1.58
N TYR A 99 10.08 11.14 -2.33
CA TYR A 99 10.56 11.31 -3.68
C TYR A 99 12.08 11.57 -3.72
N SER A 100 12.58 12.46 -2.87
CA SER A 100 13.99 12.88 -2.89
C SER A 100 14.95 11.80 -2.40
N ASN A 101 14.48 10.89 -1.55
CA ASN A 101 15.31 9.79 -1.06
C ASN A 101 15.56 8.69 -2.11
N TYR A 102 14.68 8.55 -3.10
CA TYR A 102 14.70 7.38 -3.99
C TYR A 102 14.63 7.69 -5.49
N LEU A 103 14.03 8.81 -5.90
CA LEU A 103 13.69 9.06 -7.31
C LEU A 103 14.38 10.28 -7.93
N GLY A 104 14.82 11.23 -7.11
CA GLY A 104 15.43 12.45 -7.61
C GLY A 104 15.71 13.43 -6.48
N SER A 105 15.63 14.73 -6.74
CA SER A 105 15.80 15.74 -5.72
C SER A 105 14.72 16.82 -5.87
N LEU A 106 13.97 17.04 -4.81
CA LEU A 106 13.04 18.15 -4.65
C LEU A 106 13.46 18.99 -3.45
N THR A 107 13.07 20.27 -3.47
CA THR A 107 13.09 21.07 -2.25
C THR A 107 12.02 20.53 -1.29
N ILE A 108 12.41 20.24 -0.06
CA ILE A 108 11.53 19.73 1.00
C ILE A 108 11.02 20.94 1.80
N ASP A 109 10.11 21.69 1.21
CA ASP A 109 9.53 22.91 1.79
C ASP A 109 8.05 22.75 2.18
N GLY A 110 7.45 21.59 1.90
CA GLY A 110 6.03 21.35 2.11
C GLY A 110 5.13 22.18 1.19
N VAL A 111 5.64 22.69 0.05
CA VAL A 111 4.88 23.45 -0.94
C VAL A 111 4.86 22.72 -2.28
N PHE A 112 3.67 22.38 -2.76
CA PHE A 112 3.51 21.68 -4.02
C PHE A 112 3.51 22.70 -5.17
N GLY A 113 4.71 23.07 -5.62
CA GLY A 113 4.92 23.97 -6.76
C GLY A 113 5.09 23.27 -8.11
N PRO A 114 5.37 24.03 -9.18
CA PRO A 114 5.54 23.49 -10.54
C PRO A 114 6.60 22.38 -10.63
N LYS A 115 7.73 22.53 -9.94
CA LYS A 115 8.79 21.51 -9.90
C LYS A 115 8.30 20.18 -9.31
N THR A 116 7.50 20.23 -8.24
CA THR A 116 6.90 19.03 -7.64
C THR A 116 5.90 18.40 -8.59
N LYS A 117 5.10 19.21 -9.30
CA LYS A 117 4.17 18.72 -10.32
C LYS A 117 4.88 18.00 -11.46
N ASP A 118 5.95 18.59 -11.99
CA ASP A 118 6.74 17.98 -13.06
C ASP A 118 7.36 16.65 -12.61
N ALA A 119 7.89 16.60 -11.39
CA ALA A 119 8.38 15.37 -10.77
C ALA A 119 7.27 14.30 -10.64
N VAL A 120 6.08 14.69 -10.19
CA VAL A 120 4.91 13.79 -10.09
C VAL A 120 4.52 13.25 -11.46
N MET A 121 4.39 14.11 -12.47
CA MET A 121 4.03 13.69 -13.83
C MET A 121 5.08 12.72 -14.40
N ASN A 122 6.37 12.99 -14.19
CA ASN A 122 7.45 12.11 -14.63
C ASN A 122 7.41 10.75 -13.92
N PHE A 123 7.18 10.74 -12.61
CA PHE A 123 7.00 9.51 -11.85
C PHE A 123 5.76 8.73 -12.30
N GLN A 124 4.64 9.40 -12.51
CA GLN A 124 3.42 8.76 -13.03
C GLN A 124 3.68 8.12 -14.39
N ARG A 125 4.38 8.80 -15.32
CA ARG A 125 4.78 8.23 -16.62
C ARG A 125 5.65 6.98 -16.44
N SER A 126 6.66 7.04 -15.57
CA SER A 126 7.58 5.91 -15.38
C SER A 126 6.90 4.69 -14.74
N ARG A 127 5.76 4.88 -14.08
CA ARG A 127 4.93 3.82 -13.49
C ARG A 127 3.74 3.40 -14.34
N GLY A 128 3.58 3.98 -15.54
CA GLY A 128 2.43 3.70 -16.39
C GLY A 128 1.09 4.22 -15.84
N LEU A 129 1.13 5.20 -14.94
CA LEU A 129 -0.04 5.92 -14.45
C LEU A 129 -0.39 7.07 -15.41
N THR A 130 -1.63 7.57 -15.33
CA THR A 130 -2.03 8.82 -15.98
C THR A 130 -1.19 9.98 -15.41
N PRO A 131 -0.44 10.73 -16.22
CA PRO A 131 0.44 11.78 -15.73
C PRO A 131 -0.30 13.11 -15.54
N ASP A 132 -1.26 13.11 -14.61
CA ASP A 132 -2.11 14.27 -14.31
C ASP A 132 -1.48 15.27 -13.32
N GLY A 133 -0.33 14.95 -12.73
CA GLY A 133 0.36 15.79 -11.76
C GLY A 133 -0.33 15.83 -10.38
N VAL A 134 -1.26 14.91 -10.13
CA VAL A 134 -2.00 14.78 -8.87
C VAL A 134 -1.54 13.52 -8.13
N VAL A 135 -1.10 13.67 -6.89
CA VAL A 135 -0.74 12.53 -6.05
C VAL A 135 -2.00 12.05 -5.34
N GLY A 136 -2.70 11.13 -5.98
CA GLY A 136 -3.79 10.35 -5.40
C GLY A 136 -3.32 9.00 -4.84
N SER A 137 -4.26 8.17 -4.38
CA SER A 137 -3.97 6.86 -3.76
C SER A 137 -3.10 5.95 -4.64
N LYS A 138 -3.31 5.94 -5.96
CA LYS A 138 -2.46 5.16 -6.88
C LYS A 138 -1.01 5.66 -6.88
N THR A 139 -0.79 6.97 -6.92
CA THR A 139 0.56 7.56 -6.90
C THR A 139 1.24 7.35 -5.55
N TRP A 140 0.50 7.48 -4.44
CA TRP A 140 1.00 7.17 -3.10
C TRP A 140 1.43 5.71 -2.95
N SER A 141 0.62 4.78 -3.45
CA SER A 141 0.91 3.34 -3.40
C SER A 141 2.18 3.00 -4.18
N GLU A 142 2.31 3.51 -5.41
CA GLU A 142 3.52 3.31 -6.22
C GLU A 142 4.76 3.93 -5.56
N LEU A 143 4.64 5.12 -4.98
CA LEU A 143 5.76 5.78 -4.31
C LEU A 143 6.23 4.97 -3.10
N ARG A 144 5.29 4.50 -2.26
CA ARG A 144 5.60 3.67 -1.10
C ARG A 144 6.17 2.31 -1.51
N SER A 145 5.62 1.69 -2.54
CA SER A 145 6.15 0.43 -3.08
C SER A 145 7.61 0.57 -3.51
N TYR A 146 7.96 1.70 -4.13
CA TYR A 146 9.33 1.97 -4.54
C TYR A 146 10.24 2.34 -3.35
N SER A 147 9.79 3.18 -2.43
CA SER A 147 10.60 3.61 -1.26
C SER A 147 10.89 2.47 -0.27
N THR A 148 10.13 1.38 -0.35
CA THR A 148 10.29 0.21 0.52
C THR A 148 10.99 -0.97 -0.18
N HIS A 149 11.53 -0.74 -1.39
CA HIS A 149 12.21 -1.79 -2.16
C HIS A 149 13.46 -2.33 -1.45
N ASP A 150 14.20 -1.47 -0.74
CA ASP A 150 15.45 -1.86 -0.07
C ASP A 150 15.22 -2.61 1.25
N ILE A 151 13.97 -2.70 1.72
CA ILE A 151 13.63 -3.43 2.95
C ILE A 151 13.47 -4.93 2.59
N PRO A 152 14.22 -5.85 3.24
CA PRO A 152 14.04 -7.28 3.04
C PRO A 152 12.57 -7.71 3.19
N THR A 153 12.10 -8.57 2.27
CA THR A 153 10.69 -8.95 2.15
C THR A 153 10.14 -9.57 3.43
N ASP A 154 10.94 -10.41 4.09
CA ASP A 154 10.63 -11.03 5.37
C ASP A 154 10.48 -9.98 6.50
N GLN A 155 11.34 -8.96 6.51
CA GLN A 155 11.23 -7.87 7.47
C GLN A 155 9.98 -7.02 7.21
N ARG A 156 9.66 -6.71 5.94
CA ARG A 156 8.41 -6.02 5.57
C ARG A 156 7.18 -6.79 6.04
N ILE A 157 7.14 -8.09 5.76
CA ILE A 157 6.02 -8.96 6.14
C ILE A 157 5.89 -9.01 7.67
N SER A 158 7.01 -9.06 8.40
CA SER A 158 6.99 -9.02 9.86
C SER A 158 6.33 -7.73 10.35
N PHE A 159 6.73 -6.57 9.85
CA PHE A 159 6.12 -5.29 10.22
C PHE A 159 4.61 -5.20 9.90
N ILE A 160 4.17 -5.79 8.79
CA ILE A 160 2.74 -5.79 8.40
C ILE A 160 1.86 -6.50 9.44
N PHE A 161 2.39 -7.58 10.03
CA PHE A 161 1.67 -8.42 10.99
C PHE A 161 2.10 -8.21 12.44
N GLU A 162 3.05 -7.32 12.71
CA GLU A 162 3.41 -6.94 14.06
C GLU A 162 2.18 -6.31 14.76
N PRO A 163 1.87 -6.73 16.01
CA PRO A 163 0.81 -6.11 16.78
C PRO A 163 1.12 -4.63 16.95
N GLN A 164 0.35 -3.78 16.26
CA GLN A 164 0.39 -2.35 16.49
C GLN A 164 -0.27 -2.16 17.86
N GLY A 165 0.54 -1.99 18.90
CA GLY A 165 0.05 -1.80 20.27
C GLY A 165 -1.01 -0.70 20.32
N CYS A 166 -2.04 -0.92 21.12
CA CYS A 166 -2.96 0.14 21.57
C CYS A 166 -2.18 1.27 22.24
#